data_AF-A0A4U9INE6-F1
#
_entry.id   AF-A0A4U9INE6-F1
#
_cell.length_a   1.000
_cell.length_b   1.000
_cell.length_c   1.000
_cell.angle_alpha   90.00
_cell.angle_beta   90.00
_cell.angle_gamma   90.00
#
_symmetry.space_group_name_H-M   'P 1'
#
loop_
_entity.id
_entity.type
_entity.pdbx_description
1 polymer ?
#
loop_
_entity_poly.entity_id
_entity_poly.type
_entity_poly.pdbx_seq_one_letter_code
_entity_poly.pdbx_strand_id
1 'polypeptide(L)'
;MTTNSYLEYFLTLLGWVINNGLWNVLLSTGLFVLPLAFKVVGIWLRVREEGEDEGNKGMLSLPRIENALYAGFLVMIACCVPLINVSLSTMQYDTTRAKSCGVWTPKAPDESGYAGVVTSLNDQTAAAPVWWVLIHKLSKGVTQAAVATIPCRPDMRQIRFEVQHTRIDNKALAQELQDFTNDCYSVALYLWKQQDQGQTKDKTTLRDIEWIGSSTFLSRYYPSLQSKLPRAAFPWSDSRDSGRPNTGRGRLSHLQRMVEQCGYRSESPRGRTRLTRICGCVSRPP
;
A
#
# COMPACT_ATOMS: atom_id res chain seq x y z
N MET A 1 -21.76 8.77 -10.73
CA MET A 1 -20.28 8.89 -10.80
C MET A 1 -19.68 7.73 -10.01
N THR A 2 -18.44 7.31 -10.28
CA THR A 2 -17.78 6.19 -9.58
C THR A 2 -16.61 6.70 -8.76
N THR A 3 -16.49 6.25 -7.50
CA THR A 3 -15.43 6.68 -6.58
C THR A 3 -14.64 5.48 -6.08
N ASN A 4 -13.34 5.66 -5.85
CA ASN A 4 -12.43 4.56 -5.49
C ASN A 4 -12.15 4.48 -3.99
N SER A 5 -12.44 5.56 -3.26
CA SER A 5 -12.17 5.71 -1.82
C SER A 5 -13.36 6.35 -1.09
N TYR A 6 -13.56 6.05 0.19
CA TYR A 6 -14.63 6.66 1.00
C TYR A 6 -14.51 8.17 1.11
N LEU A 7 -13.30 8.66 1.37
CA LEU A 7 -13.07 10.09 1.51
C LEU A 7 -13.45 10.83 0.22
N GLU A 8 -13.19 10.23 -0.93
CA GLU A 8 -13.64 10.76 -2.22
C GLU A 8 -15.17 10.74 -2.34
N TYR A 9 -15.82 9.64 -1.95
CA TYR A 9 -17.27 9.51 -1.97
C TYR A 9 -17.98 10.65 -1.19
N PHE A 10 -17.46 11.03 -0.02
CA PHE A 10 -18.02 12.12 0.77
C PHE A 10 -17.63 13.52 0.25
N LEU A 11 -16.35 13.74 -0.04
CA LEU A 11 -15.87 15.05 -0.46
C LEU A 11 -16.41 15.48 -1.82
N THR A 12 -16.68 14.51 -2.72
CA THR A 12 -17.30 14.82 -4.01
C THR A 12 -18.72 15.34 -3.84
N LEU A 13 -19.56 14.72 -3.00
CA LEU A 13 -20.90 15.25 -2.72
C LEU A 13 -20.82 16.62 -2.04
N LEU A 14 -20.01 16.74 -0.98
CA LEU A 14 -19.85 17.99 -0.24
C LEU A 14 -19.40 19.13 -1.15
N GLY A 15 -18.45 18.87 -2.06
CA GLY A 15 -17.99 19.85 -3.04
C GLY A 15 -19.13 20.35 -3.93
N TRP A 16 -20.03 19.47 -4.38
CA TRP A 16 -21.18 19.87 -5.19
C TRP A 16 -22.25 20.61 -4.40
N VAL A 17 -22.47 20.26 -3.13
CA VAL A 17 -23.38 21.01 -2.24
C VAL A 17 -22.90 22.45 -2.09
N ILE A 18 -21.59 22.64 -1.80
CA ILE A 18 -20.99 23.97 -1.67
C ILE A 18 -21.05 24.72 -3.01
N ASN A 19 -20.75 24.05 -4.12
CA ASN A 19 -20.82 24.63 -5.46
C ASN A 19 -22.23 25.14 -5.80
N ASN A 20 -23.27 24.38 -5.47
CA ASN A 20 -24.66 24.81 -5.65
C ASN A 20 -24.99 26.05 -4.80
N GLY A 21 -24.51 26.10 -3.56
CA GLY A 21 -24.63 27.28 -2.71
C GLY A 21 -23.98 28.51 -3.35
N LEU A 22 -22.75 28.39 -3.82
CA LEU A 22 -22.02 29.46 -4.52
C LEU A 22 -22.73 29.89 -5.81
N TRP A 23 -23.21 28.94 -6.61
CA TRP A 23 -23.94 29.23 -7.84
C TRP A 23 -25.24 30.01 -7.56
N ASN A 24 -25.97 29.65 -6.52
CA ASN A 24 -27.17 30.39 -6.11
C ASN A 24 -26.85 31.82 -5.68
N VAL A 25 -25.72 32.05 -5.00
CA VAL A 25 -25.25 33.41 -4.67
C VAL A 25 -24.88 34.18 -5.93
N LEU A 26 -24.21 33.56 -6.89
CA LEU A 26 -23.89 34.21 -8.18
C LEU A 26 -25.14 34.57 -8.99
N LEU A 27 -26.18 33.73 -8.94
CA LEU A 27 -27.47 34.01 -9.57
C LEU A 27 -28.21 35.15 -8.87
N SER A 28 -28.30 35.14 -7.54
CA SER A 28 -29.04 36.14 -6.78
C SER A 28 -28.41 37.54 -6.85
N THR A 29 -27.09 37.60 -6.94
CA THR A 29 -26.33 38.85 -7.04
C THR A 29 -26.12 39.32 -8.49
N GLY A 30 -26.41 38.47 -9.49
CA GLY A 30 -26.14 38.76 -10.89
C GLY A 30 -24.65 38.78 -11.28
N LEU A 31 -23.74 38.41 -10.36
CA LEU A 31 -22.30 38.41 -10.60
C LEU A 31 -21.87 37.48 -11.74
N PHE A 32 -22.69 36.49 -12.09
CA PHE A 32 -22.42 35.59 -13.22
C PHE A 32 -22.30 36.32 -14.57
N VAL A 33 -22.85 37.54 -14.71
CA VAL A 33 -22.79 38.35 -15.94
C VAL A 33 -21.46 39.08 -16.09
N LEU A 34 -20.74 39.35 -15.00
CA LEU A 34 -19.47 40.08 -15.02
C LEU A 34 -18.44 39.55 -16.04
N PRO A 35 -18.13 38.25 -16.13
CA PRO A 35 -17.16 37.76 -17.10
C PRO A 35 -17.58 38.03 -18.56
N LEU A 36 -18.88 38.00 -18.86
CA LEU A 36 -19.41 38.35 -20.18
C LEU A 36 -19.27 39.87 -20.44
N ALA A 37 -19.60 40.70 -19.46
CA ALA A 37 -19.44 42.14 -19.56
C ALA A 37 -17.98 42.55 -19.79
N PHE A 38 -17.02 41.98 -19.04
CA PHE A 38 -15.59 42.21 -19.25
C PHE A 38 -15.14 41.78 -20.65
N LYS A 39 -15.65 40.66 -21.17
CA LYS A 39 -15.35 40.22 -22.54
C LYS A 39 -15.88 41.17 -23.60
N VAL A 40 -17.12 41.64 -23.46
CA VAL A 40 -17.73 42.62 -24.38
C VAL A 40 -16.96 43.93 -24.36
N VAL A 41 -16.66 44.48 -23.17
CA VAL A 41 -15.85 45.71 -23.03
C VAL A 41 -14.45 45.52 -23.62
N GLY A 42 -13.82 44.36 -23.41
CA GLY A 42 -12.51 44.04 -23.97
C GLY A 42 -12.50 44.02 -25.51
N ILE A 43 -13.54 43.46 -26.15
CA ILE A 43 -13.69 43.49 -27.61
C ILE A 43 -13.94 44.92 -28.09
N TRP A 44 -14.79 45.66 -27.36
CA TRP A 44 -15.10 47.04 -27.69
C TRP A 44 -13.87 47.96 -27.64
N LEU A 45 -13.01 47.82 -26.63
CA LEU A 45 -11.74 48.54 -26.53
C LEU A 45 -10.78 48.16 -27.67
N ARG A 46 -10.66 46.86 -27.98
CA ARG A 46 -9.80 46.39 -29.08
C ARG A 46 -10.20 46.97 -30.44
N VAL A 47 -11.49 47.01 -30.75
CA VAL A 47 -11.98 47.59 -32.01
C VAL A 47 -11.73 49.11 -32.07
N ARG A 48 -11.64 49.78 -30.93
CA ARG A 48 -11.25 51.20 -30.88
C ARG A 48 -9.76 51.42 -31.13
N GLU A 49 -8.91 50.48 -30.71
CA GLU A 49 -7.46 50.52 -30.94
C GLU A 49 -7.08 50.15 -32.38
N GLU A 50 -7.95 49.44 -33.11
CA GLU A 50 -7.76 49.11 -34.52
C GLU A 50 -7.77 50.38 -35.41
N GLY A 51 -6.83 50.45 -36.35
CA GLY A 51 -6.63 51.59 -37.27
C GLY A 51 -7.76 51.74 -38.30
N GLU A 52 -7.76 52.84 -39.07
CA GLU A 52 -8.76 53.11 -40.12
C GLU A 52 -8.74 52.09 -41.28
N ASP A 53 -7.69 51.28 -41.36
CA ASP A 53 -7.44 50.31 -42.43
C ASP A 53 -8.30 49.03 -42.36
N GLU A 54 -9.04 48.80 -41.26
CA GLU A 54 -9.96 47.66 -41.12
C GLU A 54 -11.40 47.92 -41.64
N GLY A 55 -11.67 49.13 -42.15
CA GLY A 55 -13.00 49.49 -42.66
C GLY A 55 -14.04 49.81 -41.58
N ASN A 56 -15.33 49.54 -41.83
CA ASN A 56 -16.41 49.93 -40.92
C ASN A 56 -16.35 49.17 -39.57
N LYS A 57 -15.78 49.82 -38.56
CA LYS A 57 -15.60 49.32 -37.18
C LYS A 57 -16.89 48.82 -36.53
N GLY A 58 -18.05 49.38 -36.90
CA GLY A 58 -19.36 48.93 -36.39
C GLY A 58 -19.78 47.58 -36.95
N MET A 59 -19.60 47.37 -38.25
CA MET A 59 -19.96 46.10 -38.92
C MET A 59 -19.02 44.95 -38.54
N LEU A 60 -17.77 45.26 -38.17
CA LEU A 60 -16.77 44.26 -37.78
C LEU A 60 -16.87 43.84 -36.30
N SER A 61 -17.30 44.75 -35.43
CA SER A 61 -17.43 44.48 -33.99
C SER A 61 -18.65 43.62 -33.63
N LEU A 62 -19.77 43.80 -34.34
CA LEU A 62 -21.00 43.03 -34.16
C LEU A 62 -20.79 41.50 -34.20
N PRO A 63 -20.22 40.90 -35.27
CA PRO A 63 -20.01 39.46 -35.34
C PRO A 63 -18.97 38.95 -34.33
N ARG A 64 -17.98 39.77 -33.96
CA ARG A 64 -16.99 39.42 -32.93
C ARG A 64 -17.63 39.34 -31.55
N ILE A 65 -18.51 40.28 -31.21
CA ILE A 65 -19.27 40.29 -29.95
C ILE A 65 -20.28 39.14 -29.93
N GLU A 66 -20.99 38.91 -31.03
CA GLU A 66 -21.98 37.84 -31.18
C GLU A 66 -21.35 36.46 -30.96
N ASN A 67 -20.24 36.15 -31.64
CA ASN A 67 -19.54 34.89 -31.46
C ASN A 67 -18.98 34.74 -30.03
N ALA A 68 -18.45 35.82 -29.45
CA ALA A 68 -17.96 35.82 -28.07
C ALA A 68 -19.08 35.56 -27.05
N LEU A 69 -20.28 36.11 -27.28
CA LEU A 69 -21.45 35.85 -26.46
C LEU A 69 -21.93 34.41 -26.62
N TYR A 70 -22.05 33.89 -27.84
CA TYR A 70 -22.45 32.50 -28.07
C TYR A 70 -21.48 31.49 -27.43
N ALA A 71 -20.18 31.67 -27.65
CA ALA A 71 -19.16 30.84 -27.01
C ALA A 71 -19.20 30.98 -25.48
N GLY A 72 -19.36 32.21 -24.97
CA GLY A 72 -19.45 32.48 -23.53
C GLY A 72 -20.65 31.81 -22.88
N PHE A 73 -21.85 31.90 -23.48
CA PHE A 73 -23.05 31.24 -22.99
C PHE A 73 -22.91 29.71 -23.02
N LEU A 74 -22.33 29.14 -24.08
CA LEU A 74 -22.10 27.70 -24.16
C LEU A 74 -21.19 27.22 -23.02
N VAL A 75 -20.08 27.93 -22.77
CA VAL A 75 -19.17 27.61 -21.66
C VAL A 75 -19.87 27.74 -20.31
N MET A 76 -20.69 28.77 -20.11
CA MET A 76 -21.44 28.96 -18.87
C MET A 76 -22.45 27.82 -18.64
N ILE A 77 -23.21 27.43 -19.66
CA ILE A 77 -24.17 26.32 -19.57
C ILE A 77 -23.45 25.00 -19.29
N ALA A 78 -22.34 24.74 -19.98
CA ALA A 78 -21.61 23.48 -19.84
C ALA A 78 -20.86 23.34 -18.52
N CYS A 79 -20.21 24.42 -18.05
CA CYS A 79 -19.27 24.39 -16.93
C CYS A 79 -19.83 24.92 -15.61
N CYS A 80 -20.83 25.80 -15.63
CA CYS A 80 -21.29 26.51 -14.43
C CYS A 80 -22.72 26.13 -14.02
N VAL A 81 -23.61 25.86 -14.98
CA VAL A 81 -25.00 25.52 -14.66
C VAL A 81 -25.10 24.08 -14.15
N PRO A 82 -25.59 23.85 -12.93
CA PRO A 82 -25.72 22.51 -12.37
C PRO A 82 -26.98 21.83 -12.90
N LEU A 83 -26.83 20.97 -13.92
CA LEU A 83 -27.94 20.30 -14.61
C LEU A 83 -28.14 18.83 -14.20
N ILE A 84 -27.07 18.16 -13.75
CA ILE A 84 -27.10 16.72 -13.48
C ILE A 84 -27.16 16.49 -11.97
N ASN A 85 -28.23 15.88 -11.47
CA ASN A 85 -28.34 15.53 -10.06
C ASN A 85 -27.30 14.46 -9.67
N VAL A 86 -26.64 14.69 -8.54
CA VAL A 86 -25.64 13.83 -7.91
C VAL A 86 -26.06 13.60 -6.47
N SER A 87 -26.46 12.38 -6.15
CA SER A 87 -26.82 11.92 -4.80
C SER A 87 -26.03 10.69 -4.39
N LEU A 88 -25.98 10.40 -3.09
CA LEU A 88 -25.31 9.20 -2.55
C LEU A 88 -25.81 7.91 -3.22
N SER A 89 -27.11 7.78 -3.50
CA SER A 89 -27.68 6.61 -4.18
C SER A 89 -27.25 6.44 -5.64
N THR A 90 -26.79 7.51 -6.29
CA THR A 90 -26.31 7.49 -7.69
C THR A 90 -24.79 7.35 -7.80
N MET A 91 -24.07 7.40 -6.67
CA MET A 91 -22.63 7.19 -6.62
C MET A 91 -22.35 5.72 -6.31
N GLN A 92 -21.69 5.04 -7.24
CA GLN A 92 -21.36 3.62 -7.09
C GLN A 92 -19.91 3.47 -6.64
N TYR A 93 -19.71 2.68 -5.58
CA TYR A 93 -18.38 2.26 -5.14
C TYR A 93 -17.98 0.99 -5.91
N ASP A 94 -16.93 1.07 -6.73
CA ASP A 94 -16.47 -0.07 -7.52
C ASP A 94 -15.57 -0.99 -6.68
N THR A 95 -16.10 -2.15 -6.29
CA THR A 95 -15.39 -3.16 -5.49
C THR A 95 -14.72 -4.24 -6.33
N THR A 96 -14.95 -4.28 -7.65
CA THR A 96 -14.55 -5.39 -8.53
C THR A 96 -13.03 -5.59 -8.54
N ARG A 97 -12.27 -4.48 -8.58
CA ARG A 97 -10.80 -4.51 -8.59
C ARG A 97 -10.17 -4.83 -7.24
N ALA A 98 -10.74 -4.34 -6.13
CA ALA A 98 -10.27 -4.69 -4.80
C ALA A 98 -10.33 -6.21 -4.55
N LYS A 99 -11.39 -6.88 -5.03
CA LYS A 99 -11.50 -8.36 -5.01
C LYS A 99 -10.39 -9.06 -5.77
N SER A 100 -9.97 -8.52 -6.92
CA SER A 100 -8.92 -9.12 -7.75
C SER A 100 -7.51 -8.99 -7.16
N CYS A 101 -7.26 -7.91 -6.42
CA CYS A 101 -5.94 -7.59 -5.88
C CYS A 101 -5.73 -8.06 -4.43
N GLY A 102 -6.72 -8.72 -3.81
CA GLY A 102 -6.61 -9.29 -2.45
C GLY A 102 -6.45 -8.26 -1.34
N VAL A 103 -6.51 -6.95 -1.65
CA VAL A 103 -6.65 -5.89 -0.66
C VAL A 103 -8.06 -5.97 -0.09
N TRP A 104 -8.19 -5.80 1.23
CA TRP A 104 -9.47 -5.81 1.93
C TRP A 104 -10.45 -4.88 1.22
N THR A 105 -11.46 -5.46 0.58
CA THR A 105 -12.66 -4.73 0.15
C THR A 105 -13.26 -4.11 1.40
N PRO A 106 -13.24 -2.79 1.54
CA PRO A 106 -13.78 -2.20 2.73
C PRO A 106 -15.32 -2.31 2.66
N LYS A 107 -15.97 -2.50 3.82
CA LYS A 107 -17.41 -2.76 3.94
C LYS A 107 -18.25 -1.65 3.28
N ALA A 108 -19.52 -1.89 2.98
CA ALA A 108 -20.37 -0.83 2.44
C ALA A 108 -20.30 0.44 3.35
N PRO A 109 -20.41 1.67 2.80
CA PRO A 109 -20.13 2.91 3.54
C PRO A 109 -20.91 3.06 4.85
N ASP A 110 -22.13 2.52 4.88
CA ASP A 110 -23.07 2.39 6.00
C ASP A 110 -22.58 1.45 7.12
N GLU A 111 -21.78 0.44 6.81
CA GLU A 111 -21.19 -0.51 7.77
C GLU A 111 -19.74 -0.18 8.17
N SER A 112 -19.26 1.00 7.76
CA SER A 112 -17.90 1.49 8.05
C SER A 112 -17.89 2.48 9.22
N GLY A 113 -16.71 2.82 9.75
CA GLY A 113 -16.56 3.88 10.76
C GLY A 113 -17.02 5.27 10.30
N TYR A 114 -17.40 5.43 9.03
CA TYR A 114 -17.95 6.66 8.45
C TYR A 114 -19.48 6.71 8.40
N ALA A 115 -20.20 5.76 9.02
CA ALA A 115 -21.65 5.68 9.00
C ALA A 115 -22.35 7.00 9.41
N GLY A 116 -21.86 7.70 10.44
CA GLY A 116 -22.43 8.99 10.88
C GLY A 116 -22.33 10.11 9.83
N VAL A 117 -21.33 10.05 8.94
CA VAL A 117 -21.16 11.00 7.83
C VAL A 117 -22.08 10.64 6.67
N VAL A 118 -22.33 9.34 6.44
CA VAL A 118 -23.34 8.89 5.47
C VAL A 118 -24.72 9.41 5.87
N THR A 119 -25.14 9.23 7.13
CA THR A 119 -26.50 9.61 7.57
C THR A 119 -26.75 11.11 7.47
N SER A 120 -25.76 11.95 7.77
CA SER A 120 -25.91 13.42 7.71
C SER A 120 -25.88 13.97 6.28
N LEU A 121 -25.20 13.30 5.35
CA LEU A 121 -25.14 13.71 3.94
C LEU A 121 -26.20 13.03 3.04
N ASN A 122 -26.85 11.95 3.48
CA ASN A 122 -27.81 11.21 2.67
C ASN A 122 -29.08 12.03 2.34
N ASP A 123 -29.43 13.01 3.18
CA ASP A 123 -30.57 13.90 2.97
C ASP A 123 -30.24 15.11 2.07
N GLN A 124 -28.98 15.27 1.65
CA GLN A 124 -28.53 16.36 0.80
C GLN A 124 -28.32 15.88 -0.63
N THR A 125 -29.08 16.44 -1.57
CA THR A 125 -28.89 16.24 -3.00
C THR A 125 -28.19 17.44 -3.62
N ALA A 126 -27.12 17.22 -4.37
CA ALA A 126 -26.44 18.27 -5.12
C ALA A 126 -26.60 18.04 -6.63
N ALA A 127 -26.27 19.05 -7.42
CA ALA A 127 -26.27 18.95 -8.88
C ALA A 127 -24.92 19.44 -9.41
N ALA A 128 -24.44 18.78 -10.46
CA ALA A 128 -23.14 19.02 -11.05
C ALA A 128 -23.29 19.50 -12.51
N PRO A 129 -22.42 20.41 -12.99
CA PRO A 129 -22.39 20.79 -14.39
C PRO A 129 -21.90 19.65 -15.30
N VAL A 130 -22.39 19.67 -16.54
CA VAL A 130 -22.16 18.59 -17.52
C VAL A 130 -20.68 18.38 -17.79
N TRP A 131 -19.93 19.46 -17.99
CA TRP A 131 -18.50 19.41 -18.29
C TRP A 131 -17.70 18.69 -17.19
N TRP A 132 -17.94 19.04 -15.93
CA TRP A 132 -17.20 18.47 -14.81
C TRP A 132 -17.56 17.01 -14.57
N VAL A 133 -18.82 16.62 -14.77
CA VAL A 133 -19.23 15.21 -14.74
C VAL A 133 -18.51 14.40 -15.81
N LEU A 134 -18.40 14.95 -17.03
CA LEU A 134 -17.68 14.32 -18.14
C LEU A 134 -16.19 14.16 -17.81
N ILE A 135 -15.52 15.23 -17.39
CA ILE A 135 -14.10 15.21 -17.04
C ILE A 135 -13.83 14.26 -15.87
N HIS A 136 -14.71 14.25 -14.86
CA HIS A 136 -14.57 13.32 -13.74
C HIS A 136 -14.69 11.86 -14.20
N LYS A 137 -15.68 11.53 -15.04
CA LYS A 137 -15.82 10.18 -15.62
C LYS A 137 -14.61 9.78 -16.46
N LEU A 138 -14.11 10.69 -17.29
CA LEU A 138 -12.93 10.45 -18.13
C LEU A 138 -11.68 10.23 -17.28
N SER A 139 -11.41 11.12 -16.32
CA SER A 139 -10.28 11.02 -15.40
C SER A 139 -10.31 9.69 -14.64
N LYS A 140 -11.50 9.30 -14.15
CA LYS A 140 -11.70 8.00 -13.50
C LYS A 140 -11.44 6.83 -14.42
N GLY A 141 -11.94 6.88 -15.66
CA GLY A 141 -11.68 5.85 -16.66
C GLY A 141 -10.18 5.68 -16.93
N VAL A 142 -9.45 6.79 -17.09
CA VAL A 142 -7.99 6.78 -17.32
C VAL A 142 -7.23 6.24 -16.11
N THR A 143 -7.55 6.70 -14.90
CA THR A 143 -6.89 6.19 -13.69
C THR A 143 -7.18 4.71 -13.47
N GLN A 144 -8.41 4.26 -13.70
CA GLN A 144 -8.76 2.84 -13.61
C GLN A 144 -8.04 2.00 -14.66
N ALA A 145 -7.92 2.50 -15.89
CA ALA A 145 -7.15 1.87 -16.95
C ALA A 145 -5.64 1.80 -16.61
N ALA A 146 -5.08 2.85 -16.00
CA ALA A 146 -3.69 2.84 -15.55
C ALA A 146 -3.47 1.82 -14.43
N VAL A 147 -4.30 1.82 -13.38
CA VAL A 147 -4.22 0.85 -12.28
C VAL A 147 -4.45 -0.58 -12.79
N ALA A 148 -5.28 -0.76 -13.81
CA ALA A 148 -5.52 -2.05 -14.44
C ALA A 148 -4.27 -2.71 -15.04
N THR A 149 -3.25 -1.92 -15.37
CA THR A 149 -1.97 -2.43 -15.89
C THR A 149 -1.04 -2.96 -14.79
N ILE A 150 -1.31 -2.62 -13.53
CA ILE A 150 -0.49 -3.06 -12.40
C ILE A 150 -0.83 -4.53 -12.07
N PRO A 151 0.15 -5.45 -12.12
CA PRO A 151 -0.09 -6.84 -11.77
C PRO A 151 -0.28 -6.97 -10.25
N CYS A 152 -1.52 -7.07 -9.80
CA CYS A 152 -1.84 -7.22 -8.38
C CYS A 152 -1.48 -8.58 -7.77
N ARG A 153 -1.12 -9.56 -8.61
CA ARG A 153 -0.49 -10.79 -8.16
C ARG A 153 0.84 -10.90 -8.92
N PRO A 154 2.01 -10.80 -8.28
CA PRO A 154 3.20 -11.40 -8.86
C PRO A 154 2.87 -12.87 -9.12
N ASP A 155 3.21 -13.38 -10.31
CA ASP A 155 2.93 -14.75 -10.67
C ASP A 155 3.49 -15.66 -9.56
N MET A 156 2.61 -16.42 -8.90
CA MET A 156 3.03 -17.38 -7.86
C MET A 156 4.05 -18.37 -8.44
N ARG A 157 4.07 -18.55 -9.77
CA ARG A 157 5.07 -19.32 -10.49
C ARG A 157 6.47 -18.68 -10.43
N GLN A 158 6.57 -17.36 -10.54
CA GLN A 158 7.84 -16.63 -10.44
C GLN A 158 8.38 -16.63 -9.00
N ILE A 159 7.50 -16.44 -8.00
CA ILE A 159 7.87 -16.60 -6.58
C ILE A 159 8.32 -18.04 -6.29
N ARG A 160 7.66 -19.05 -6.86
CA ARG A 160 8.09 -20.45 -6.72
C ARG A 160 9.48 -20.69 -7.30
N PHE A 161 9.85 -20.05 -8.41
CA PHE A 161 11.20 -20.17 -8.97
C PHE A 161 12.26 -19.52 -8.07
N GLU A 162 11.97 -18.34 -7.52
CA GLU A 162 12.88 -17.67 -6.58
C GLU A 162 13.03 -18.45 -5.25
N VAL A 163 11.95 -19.03 -4.74
CA VAL A 163 11.97 -19.91 -3.55
C VAL A 163 12.72 -21.22 -3.82
N GLN A 164 12.63 -21.77 -5.03
CA GLN A 164 13.42 -22.93 -5.41
C GLN A 164 14.92 -22.61 -5.49
N HIS A 165 15.29 -21.37 -5.81
CA HIS A 165 16.68 -20.90 -5.81
C HIS A 165 17.23 -20.54 -4.43
N THR A 166 16.40 -20.44 -3.39
CA THR A 166 16.85 -20.32 -1.99
C THR A 166 16.99 -21.67 -1.29
N ARG A 167 16.77 -22.79 -2.00
CA ARG A 167 16.94 -24.13 -1.44
C ARG A 167 18.42 -24.41 -1.17
N ILE A 168 18.71 -24.94 0.00
CA ILE A 168 20.05 -25.43 0.36
C ILE A 168 20.36 -26.66 -0.51
N ASP A 169 21.32 -26.55 -1.44
CA ASP A 169 21.68 -27.63 -2.38
C ASP A 169 22.20 -28.90 -1.67
N ASN A 170 22.91 -28.73 -0.56
CA ASN A 170 23.46 -29.84 0.20
C ASN A 170 22.38 -30.47 1.11
N LYS A 171 21.91 -31.67 0.76
CA LYS A 171 20.90 -32.42 1.52
C LYS A 171 21.31 -32.73 2.96
N ALA A 172 22.58 -33.03 3.21
CA ALA A 172 23.07 -33.31 4.58
C ALA A 172 22.99 -32.05 5.45
N LEU A 173 23.26 -30.88 4.86
CA LEU A 173 23.16 -29.61 5.56
C LEU A 173 21.70 -29.20 5.83
N ALA A 174 20.81 -29.46 4.88
CA ALA A 174 19.38 -29.22 5.08
C ALA A 174 18.82 -30.08 6.23
N GLN A 175 19.29 -31.33 6.36
CA GLN A 175 18.94 -32.21 7.47
C GLN A 175 19.48 -31.69 8.81
N GLU A 176 20.76 -31.29 8.88
CA GLU A 176 21.33 -30.72 10.11
C GLU A 176 20.63 -29.41 10.52
N LEU A 177 20.24 -28.56 9.56
CA LEU A 177 19.48 -27.36 9.85
C LEU A 177 18.08 -27.68 10.40
N GLN A 178 17.38 -28.63 9.78
CA GLN A 178 16.05 -29.08 10.24
C GLN A 178 16.12 -29.68 11.65
N ASP A 179 17.15 -30.47 11.91
CA ASP A 179 17.40 -31.05 13.23
C ASP A 179 17.69 -29.98 14.27
N PHE A 180 18.52 -28.98 13.95
CA PHE A 180 18.78 -27.85 14.82
C PHE A 180 17.50 -27.05 15.13
N THR A 181 16.68 -26.79 14.12
CA THR A 181 15.41 -26.07 14.30
C THR A 181 14.47 -26.81 15.25
N ASN A 182 14.37 -28.13 15.09
CA ASN A 182 13.49 -28.98 15.90
C ASN A 182 14.01 -29.24 17.32
N ASP A 183 15.32 -29.38 17.50
CA ASP A 183 15.90 -29.74 18.79
C ASP A 183 16.23 -28.53 19.68
N CYS A 184 16.64 -27.41 19.08
CA CYS A 184 17.13 -26.25 19.84
C CYS A 184 16.25 -25.01 19.65
N TYR A 185 16.03 -24.54 18.42
CA TYR A 185 15.31 -23.29 18.17
C TYR A 185 13.85 -23.34 18.66
N SER A 186 13.10 -24.38 18.29
CA SER A 186 11.69 -24.51 18.67
C SER A 186 11.50 -24.57 20.20
N VAL A 187 12.42 -25.25 20.89
CA VAL A 187 12.42 -25.40 22.35
C VAL A 187 12.79 -24.07 23.02
N ALA A 188 13.83 -23.39 22.54
CA ALA A 188 14.21 -22.06 23.05
C ALA A 188 13.07 -21.06 22.89
N LEU A 189 12.41 -21.04 21.73
CA LEU A 189 11.26 -20.19 21.47
C LEU A 189 10.07 -20.53 22.37
N TYR A 190 9.81 -21.82 22.62
CA TYR A 190 8.77 -22.25 23.55
C TYR A 190 9.07 -21.80 24.98
N LEU A 191 10.29 -22.02 25.47
CA LEU A 191 10.72 -21.60 26.81
C LEU A 191 10.64 -20.08 26.99
N TRP A 192 11.09 -19.33 25.98
CA TRP A 192 11.00 -17.88 25.98
C TRP A 192 9.54 -17.42 26.02
N LYS A 193 8.66 -17.98 25.19
CA LYS A 193 7.21 -17.65 25.19
C LYS A 193 6.56 -17.98 26.53
N GLN A 194 6.91 -19.11 27.12
CA GLN A 194 6.41 -19.53 28.42
C GLN A 194 6.83 -18.56 29.54
N GLN A 195 8.07 -18.05 29.47
CA GLN A 195 8.62 -17.13 30.44
C GLN A 195 8.11 -15.69 30.26
N ASP A 196 8.00 -15.22 29.02
CA ASP A 196 7.62 -13.84 28.71
C ASP A 196 6.11 -13.59 28.85
N GLN A 197 5.28 -14.61 28.59
CA GLN A 197 3.80 -14.52 28.67
C GLN A 197 3.19 -13.33 27.90
N GLY A 198 3.91 -12.77 26.91
CA GLY A 198 3.47 -11.62 26.12
C GLY A 198 3.77 -10.25 26.76
N GLN A 199 4.68 -10.17 27.72
CA GLN A 199 5.04 -8.91 28.38
C GLN A 199 6.03 -8.07 27.57
N THR A 200 6.92 -8.68 26.78
CA THR A 200 7.90 -7.92 26.00
C THR A 200 7.25 -7.25 24.79
N LYS A 201 7.23 -5.91 24.81
CA LYS A 201 6.75 -5.06 23.69
C LYS A 201 7.87 -4.44 22.86
N ASP A 202 9.13 -4.71 23.21
CA ASP A 202 10.25 -4.16 22.46
C ASP A 202 10.35 -4.83 21.08
N LYS A 203 10.24 -4.00 20.04
CA LYS A 203 10.29 -4.45 18.64
C LYS A 203 11.66 -5.04 18.30
N THR A 204 12.74 -4.59 18.94
CA THR A 204 14.09 -5.08 18.62
C THR A 204 14.28 -6.51 19.09
N THR A 205 13.88 -6.83 20.32
CA THR A 205 13.91 -8.19 20.86
C THR A 205 12.97 -9.12 20.08
N LEU A 206 11.76 -8.67 19.74
CA LEU A 206 10.80 -9.47 18.97
C LEU A 206 11.31 -9.80 17.56
N ARG A 207 12.09 -8.91 16.94
CA ARG A 207 12.73 -9.17 15.64
C ARG A 207 13.95 -10.10 15.75
N ASP A 208 14.71 -10.02 16.85
CA ASP A 208 15.88 -10.87 17.08
C ASP A 208 15.49 -12.35 17.23
N ILE A 209 14.41 -12.66 17.98
CA ILE A 209 13.96 -14.03 18.27
C ILE A 209 13.35 -14.78 17.06
N GLU A 210 12.98 -14.06 15.99
CA GLU A 210 12.41 -14.67 14.78
C GLU A 210 13.44 -15.44 13.95
N TRP A 211 14.73 -15.23 14.23
CA TRP A 211 15.82 -15.87 13.50
C TRP A 211 16.52 -16.95 14.34
N ILE A 212 16.96 -18.00 13.65
CA ILE A 212 17.66 -19.17 14.22
C ILE A 212 18.96 -18.74 14.96
N GLY A 213 19.60 -17.65 14.50
CA GLY A 213 20.79 -17.06 15.11
C GLY A 213 20.52 -15.88 16.05
N SER A 214 19.34 -15.81 16.68
CA SER A 214 19.00 -14.80 17.70
C SER A 214 20.11 -14.66 18.75
N SER A 215 20.55 -13.42 18.99
CA SER A 215 21.52 -13.11 20.05
C SER A 215 20.97 -13.44 21.44
N THR A 216 19.67 -13.29 21.63
CA THR A 216 18.95 -13.64 22.86
C THR A 216 18.97 -15.16 23.11
N PHE A 217 18.71 -15.97 22.08
CA PHE A 217 18.77 -17.44 22.22
C PHE A 217 20.19 -17.96 22.40
N LEU A 218 21.16 -17.35 21.72
CA LEU A 218 22.56 -17.73 21.82
C LEU A 218 23.16 -17.56 23.21
N SER A 219 22.86 -16.44 23.86
CA SER A 219 23.39 -16.12 25.17
C SER A 219 22.69 -16.87 26.30
N ARG A 220 21.37 -17.07 26.19
CA ARG A 220 20.54 -17.47 27.34
C ARG A 220 19.94 -18.88 27.26
N TYR A 221 19.64 -19.40 26.07
CA TYR A 221 18.86 -20.63 25.92
C TYR A 221 19.65 -21.77 25.26
N TYR A 222 20.34 -21.53 24.14
CA TYR A 222 21.13 -22.57 23.47
C TYR A 222 22.24 -23.22 24.31
N PRO A 223 22.89 -22.54 25.27
CA PRO A 223 23.94 -23.17 26.07
C PRO A 223 23.41 -24.31 26.97
N SER A 224 22.14 -24.27 27.36
CA SER A 224 21.50 -25.26 28.24
C SER A 224 20.73 -26.36 27.49
N LEU A 225 20.58 -26.22 26.17
CA LEU A 225 19.85 -27.18 25.34
C LEU A 225 20.79 -28.19 24.66
N GLN A 226 20.25 -29.37 24.37
CA GLN A 226 20.99 -30.48 23.77
C GLN A 226 20.18 -31.15 22.66
N SER A 227 20.86 -31.77 21.69
CA SER A 227 20.21 -32.53 20.63
C SER A 227 19.39 -33.70 21.19
N LYS A 228 18.25 -34.03 20.57
CA LYS A 228 17.42 -35.16 21.02
C LYS A 228 18.04 -36.50 20.60
N LEU A 229 18.71 -36.51 19.46
CA LEU A 229 19.36 -37.69 18.92
C LEU A 229 20.88 -37.65 19.21
N PRO A 230 21.52 -38.81 19.47
CA PRO A 230 22.97 -38.91 19.56
C PRO A 230 23.60 -38.64 18.19
N ARG A 231 24.69 -37.87 18.15
CA ARG A 231 25.36 -37.48 16.90
C ARG A 231 26.66 -38.25 16.75
N ALA A 232 26.93 -38.76 15.54
CA ALA A 232 28.13 -39.55 15.28
C ALA A 232 29.44 -38.77 15.51
N ALA A 233 29.41 -37.44 15.34
CA ALA A 233 30.56 -36.56 15.55
C ALA A 233 30.89 -36.28 17.02
N PHE A 234 30.02 -36.69 17.96
CA PHE A 234 30.21 -36.40 19.39
C PHE A 234 30.35 -37.71 20.17
N PRO A 235 31.48 -37.95 20.86
CA PRO A 235 31.65 -39.12 21.70
C PRO A 235 30.79 -39.02 22.95
N TRP A 236 30.39 -40.19 23.47
CA TRP A 236 29.64 -40.28 24.73
C TRP A 236 30.47 -39.74 25.90
N SER A 237 29.84 -38.99 26.80
CA SER A 237 30.48 -38.42 28.00
C SER A 237 29.60 -38.65 29.22
N ASP A 238 30.15 -39.23 30.27
CA ASP A 238 29.41 -39.57 31.50
C ASP A 238 28.80 -38.35 32.19
N SER A 239 29.53 -37.24 32.23
CA SER A 239 29.05 -35.96 32.78
C SER A 239 27.82 -35.37 32.09
N ARG A 240 27.54 -35.77 30.84
CA ARG A 240 26.44 -35.26 30.02
C ARG A 240 25.34 -36.30 29.77
N ASP A 241 25.74 -37.55 29.57
CA ASP A 241 24.91 -38.62 29.03
C ASP A 241 24.62 -39.75 30.04
N SER A 242 24.92 -39.55 31.33
CA SER A 242 24.82 -40.54 32.44
C SER A 242 23.42 -41.15 32.70
N GLY A 243 22.39 -40.73 31.98
CA GLY A 243 21.03 -41.30 32.05
C GLY A 243 20.61 -42.12 30.84
N ARG A 244 21.53 -42.51 29.94
CA ARG A 244 21.20 -43.11 28.63
C ARG A 244 22.07 -44.33 28.29
N PRO A 245 21.57 -45.25 27.43
CA PRO A 245 22.38 -46.35 26.93
C PRO A 245 23.66 -45.87 26.25
N ASN A 246 24.80 -46.39 26.68
CA ASN A 246 26.10 -46.08 26.09
C ASN A 246 26.22 -46.74 24.71
N THR A 247 26.03 -45.94 23.66
CA THR A 247 26.19 -46.35 22.25
C THR A 247 27.51 -45.87 21.65
N GLY A 248 28.44 -45.38 22.48
CA GLY A 248 29.68 -44.71 22.07
C GLY A 248 29.46 -43.31 21.46
N ARG A 249 28.21 -42.93 21.17
CA ARG A 249 27.82 -41.63 20.64
C ARG A 249 27.06 -40.82 21.69
N GLY A 250 27.40 -39.55 21.79
CA GLY A 250 26.84 -38.61 22.74
C GLY A 250 26.00 -37.53 22.08
N ARG A 251 25.36 -36.71 22.91
CA ARG A 251 24.60 -35.54 22.45
C ARG A 251 25.50 -34.34 22.19
N LEU A 252 25.05 -33.44 21.32
CA LEU A 252 25.70 -32.16 21.15
C LEU A 252 25.39 -31.29 22.38
N SER A 253 26.41 -31.00 23.19
CA SER A 253 26.38 -29.98 24.24
C SER A 253 27.37 -28.88 23.87
N HIS A 254 26.94 -27.62 23.99
CA HIS A 254 27.61 -26.41 23.47
C HIS A 254 27.53 -26.22 21.96
N LEU A 255 26.38 -25.72 21.52
CA LEU A 255 26.22 -25.07 20.21
C LEU A 255 26.92 -23.71 20.08
N GLN A 256 27.52 -23.22 21.16
CA GLN A 256 28.04 -21.86 21.29
C GLN A 256 29.12 -21.51 20.25
N ARG A 257 30.00 -22.45 19.89
CA ARG A 257 31.06 -22.19 18.91
C ARG A 257 30.62 -22.27 17.45
N MET A 258 29.43 -22.79 17.17
CA MET A 258 28.95 -22.95 15.80
C MET A 258 28.35 -21.65 15.26
N VAL A 259 27.77 -20.84 16.15
CA VAL A 259 27.14 -19.57 15.78
C VAL A 259 28.08 -18.37 15.95
N GLU A 260 29.04 -18.43 16.89
CA GLU A 260 30.12 -17.43 16.97
C GLU A 260 30.99 -17.38 15.70
N GLN A 261 31.16 -18.48 14.96
CA GLN A 261 31.88 -18.50 13.68
C GLN A 261 31.01 -18.16 12.45
N CYS A 262 29.69 -18.12 12.58
CA CYS A 262 28.77 -17.83 11.47
C CYS A 262 28.13 -16.43 11.56
N GLY A 263 28.40 -15.67 12.62
CA GLY A 263 27.87 -14.33 12.84
C GLY A 263 28.69 -13.22 12.20
N TYR A 264 28.68 -13.09 10.88
CA TYR A 264 28.88 -11.78 10.26
C TYR A 264 27.74 -11.50 9.29
N ARG A 265 26.80 -10.67 9.76
CA ARG A 265 25.90 -9.92 8.89
C ARG A 265 26.77 -8.99 8.05
N SER A 266 27.12 -9.36 6.82
CA SER A 266 27.64 -8.38 5.87
C SER A 266 26.45 -7.68 5.21
N GLU A 267 26.13 -6.48 5.69
CA GLU A 267 25.33 -5.53 4.91
C GLU A 267 26.16 -5.14 3.69
N SER A 268 25.83 -5.72 2.53
CA SER A 268 26.33 -5.22 1.25
C SER A 268 25.52 -3.97 0.87
N PRO A 269 26.14 -2.85 0.46
CA PRO A 269 25.42 -1.63 0.07
C PRO A 269 24.52 -1.76 -1.17
N ARG A 270 24.42 -2.95 -1.78
CA ARG A 270 23.72 -3.20 -3.05
C ARG A 270 22.68 -4.33 -3.00
N GLY A 271 21.99 -4.50 -1.88
CA GLY A 271 20.72 -5.26 -1.84
C GLY A 271 20.76 -6.73 -2.29
N ARG A 272 21.95 -7.36 -2.36
CA ARG A 272 22.07 -8.81 -2.53
C ARG A 272 22.46 -9.44 -1.20
N THR A 273 21.49 -10.06 -0.54
CA THR A 273 21.71 -11.00 0.56
C THR A 273 22.41 -12.24 0.01
N ARG A 274 23.75 -12.22 -0.02
CA ARG A 274 24.56 -13.42 -0.24
C ARG A 274 24.70 -14.12 1.10
N LEU A 275 23.98 -15.23 1.29
CA LEU A 275 24.27 -16.23 2.33
C LEU A 275 25.65 -16.83 2.03
N THR A 276 26.69 -16.16 2.52
CA THR A 276 28.07 -16.60 2.31
C THR A 276 28.49 -17.40 3.53
N ARG A 277 28.75 -18.70 3.30
CA ARG A 277 29.19 -19.76 4.23
C ARG A 277 28.16 -20.21 5.27
N ILE A 278 27.54 -21.34 4.94
CA ILE A 278 27.05 -22.28 5.95
C ILE A 278 28.23 -23.22 6.24
N CYS A 279 28.97 -22.97 7.31
CA CYS A 279 30.13 -23.77 7.71
C CYS A 279 29.68 -24.98 8.56
N GLY A 280 30.11 -26.16 8.15
CA GLY A 280 29.78 -27.44 8.79
C GLY A 280 30.48 -27.66 10.14
N CYS A 281 29.88 -28.54 10.93
CA CYS A 281 30.42 -29.08 12.18
C CYS A 281 31.75 -29.82 11.95
N VAL A 282 32.87 -29.19 12.27
CA VAL A 282 34.13 -29.92 12.52
C VAL A 282 34.77 -29.33 13.77
N SER A 283 34.69 -30.05 14.88
CA SER A 283 35.73 -29.96 15.91
C SER A 283 36.97 -30.66 15.36
N ARG A 284 38.06 -29.93 15.14
CA ARG A 284 39.38 -30.56 15.09
C ARG A 284 39.60 -31.30 16.42
N PRO A 285 39.93 -32.60 16.43
CA PRO A 285 40.54 -33.21 17.60
C PRO A 285 42.03 -32.78 17.64
N PRO A 286 42.68 -33.00 18.79
CA PRO A 286 43.40 -32.00 19.61
C PRO A 286 44.32 -31.02 18.86
#